data_AF-A0A7X3WJN5-F1
#
_entry.id   AF-A0A7X3WJN5-F1
#
_cell.length_a   1.000
_cell.length_b   1.000
_cell.length_c   1.000
_cell.angle_alpha   90.00
_cell.angle_beta   90.00
_cell.angle_gamma   90.00
#
_symmetry.space_group_name_H-M   'P 1'
#
loop_
_entity.id
_entity.type
_entity.pdbx_description
1 polymer ?
#
loop_
_entity_poly.entity_id
_entity_poly.type
_entity_poly.pdbx_seq_one_letter_code
_entity_poly.pdbx_strand_id
1 'polypeptide(L)'
;MAEESKIKDPMPPPDATPEEIGEFWDTHSLADHWDETHEVEFQVNLNSQQQKKQNENMIRFGDFVEVNPQVKLEKGKEYPYIEMADINPGNSFVFTQKERVYKSGGSRFQSGDILFARITPCLENGKIVQCKNTSDQPCFGSTEFFIFRGKPNLSDSTYILYLALSPIIRDPAVKSMSGASGRQRAALQSVEDIYITLRSLPTQRKIATILSTYDDLIENNTHRIKILEDMAQTLYREWFVHYRFPGHENVPMVESELGPIPQGWEIVQFSGMLDLVRNGITPSKFSEEIFAHFSIPAFDNEHMPTLEDGDSIRSSKYLITGGTVLLSKLNPRIPRVWFPFLNTEHRAITSTEFFILKPRPPVNCMFLYNLFRSPEFTENFSVRALGTSTSHQRVKPDDFLNISVSIPTESLLDDFQQKVSPLVNICNTLRLKNATLRQTRDLLLPKLISGEIDVSQLDIATEAVQPNKGGTPIPYPLTDRLHSDKNILGGKPVIKGTRLSVKFILDLLKQGWKEEDILENHPRITHEDITACQEYQKVKRASIGR
;
A
#
# COMPACT_ATOMS: atom_id res chain seq x y z
N MET A 1 56.50 -48.37 -21.60
CA MET A 1 56.24 -48.30 -23.05
C MET A 1 54.83 -48.81 -23.29
N ALA A 2 53.89 -47.88 -23.32
CA ALA A 2 52.56 -48.01 -23.90
C ALA A 2 52.23 -46.60 -24.39
N GLU A 3 51.97 -46.48 -25.69
CA GLU A 3 51.68 -45.22 -26.38
C GLU A 3 50.29 -44.71 -25.95
N GLU A 4 50.22 -43.47 -25.48
CA GLU A 4 48.95 -42.76 -25.29
C GLU A 4 48.42 -42.31 -26.66
N SER A 5 47.42 -43.02 -27.20
CA SER A 5 46.64 -42.56 -28.34
C SER A 5 45.74 -41.40 -27.88
N LYS A 6 46.13 -40.16 -28.16
CA LYS A 6 45.24 -39.00 -27.99
C LYS A 6 44.09 -39.10 -28.98
N ILE A 7 42.90 -39.40 -28.48
CA ILE A 7 41.65 -39.18 -29.20
C ILE A 7 41.57 -37.67 -29.44
N LYS A 8 41.59 -37.23 -30.70
CA LYS A 8 41.39 -35.83 -31.06
C LYS A 8 39.90 -35.57 -31.11
N ASP A 9 39.47 -34.47 -30.49
CA ASP A 9 38.08 -33.99 -30.57
C ASP A 9 37.66 -33.83 -32.04
N PRO A 10 36.41 -34.20 -32.39
CA PRO A 10 35.91 -34.03 -33.74
C PRO A 10 35.86 -32.53 -34.08
N MET A 11 36.61 -32.12 -35.10
CA MET A 11 36.55 -30.77 -35.67
C MET A 11 35.97 -30.86 -37.08
N PRO A 12 35.19 -29.85 -37.52
CA PRO A 12 34.80 -29.77 -38.91
C PRO A 12 36.06 -29.68 -39.80
N PRO A 13 36.00 -30.17 -41.05
CA PRO A 13 37.15 -30.12 -41.96
C PRO A 13 37.71 -28.70 -42.06
N PRO A 14 39.04 -28.53 -42.13
CA PRO A 14 39.68 -27.21 -42.10
C PRO A 14 39.26 -26.28 -43.26
N ASP A 15 38.66 -26.85 -44.31
CA ASP A 15 38.26 -26.15 -45.53
C ASP A 15 36.72 -26.01 -45.66
N ALA A 16 35.95 -26.32 -44.61
CA ALA A 16 34.49 -26.33 -44.63
C ALA A 16 33.89 -24.92 -44.76
N THR A 17 32.81 -24.82 -45.54
CA THR A 17 32.03 -23.59 -45.69
C THR A 17 31.20 -23.29 -44.43
N PRO A 18 30.77 -22.04 -44.18
CA PRO A 18 30.00 -21.69 -42.99
C PRO A 18 28.69 -22.48 -42.81
N GLU A 19 28.07 -22.90 -43.91
CA GLU A 19 26.86 -23.73 -43.89
C GLU A 19 27.19 -25.19 -43.50
N GLU A 20 28.30 -25.75 -43.98
CA GLU A 20 28.79 -27.08 -43.59
C GLU A 20 29.26 -27.12 -42.12
N ILE A 21 29.79 -26.00 -41.59
CA ILE A 21 30.13 -25.87 -40.18
C ILE A 21 28.85 -25.87 -39.32
N GLY A 22 27.76 -25.27 -39.80
CA GLY A 22 26.45 -25.29 -39.12
C GLY A 22 25.89 -26.71 -39.01
N GLU A 23 25.82 -27.46 -40.12
CA GLU A 23 25.35 -28.85 -40.13
C GLU A 23 26.22 -29.80 -39.30
N PHE A 24 27.54 -29.55 -39.24
CA PHE A 24 28.46 -30.33 -38.43
C PHE A 24 28.11 -30.26 -36.94
N TRP A 25 27.79 -29.07 -36.40
CA TRP A 25 27.44 -28.89 -35.00
C TRP A 25 25.98 -29.23 -34.67
N ASP A 26 25.08 -29.20 -35.65
CA ASP A 26 23.69 -29.67 -35.48
C ASP A 26 23.60 -31.21 -35.38
N THR A 27 24.60 -31.94 -35.89
CA THR A 27 24.66 -33.42 -35.85
C THR A 27 25.62 -33.99 -34.80
N HIS A 28 26.50 -33.16 -34.22
CA HIS A 28 27.45 -33.56 -33.17
C HIS A 28 27.15 -32.78 -31.87
N SER A 29 26.28 -33.36 -31.04
CA SER A 29 25.97 -32.84 -29.71
C SER A 29 27.21 -32.87 -28.80
N LEU A 30 27.68 -31.69 -28.40
CA LEU A 30 28.78 -31.50 -27.43
C LEU A 30 28.50 -32.10 -26.04
N ALA A 31 27.27 -32.55 -25.77
CA ALA A 31 26.89 -33.19 -24.51
C ALA A 31 27.27 -34.69 -24.45
N ASP A 32 27.47 -35.37 -25.59
CA ASP A 32 27.61 -36.84 -25.64
C ASP A 32 29.07 -37.34 -25.56
N HIS A 33 30.05 -36.44 -25.40
CA HIS A 33 31.48 -36.78 -25.26
C HIS A 33 32.17 -36.22 -24.01
N TRP A 34 31.41 -35.63 -23.08
CA TRP A 34 31.95 -35.08 -21.84
C TRP A 34 31.63 -35.96 -20.62
N ASP A 35 31.94 -37.25 -20.67
CA ASP A 35 31.73 -38.11 -19.50
C ASP A 35 32.85 -39.10 -19.16
N GLU A 36 33.99 -39.11 -19.86
CA GLU A 36 35.12 -39.95 -19.42
C GLU A 36 36.47 -39.24 -19.57
N THR A 37 37.19 -39.21 -18.45
CA THR A 37 38.55 -38.71 -18.25
C THR A 37 38.68 -37.20 -18.13
N HIS A 38 38.80 -36.72 -16.88
CA HIS A 38 39.88 -35.89 -16.33
C HIS A 38 39.44 -35.43 -14.93
N GLU A 39 39.38 -36.38 -13.98
CA GLU A 39 39.61 -36.08 -12.55
C GLU A 39 41.05 -35.57 -12.44
N VAL A 40 41.24 -34.29 -12.75
CA VAL A 40 42.39 -33.54 -12.28
C VAL A 40 41.91 -32.89 -10.99
N GLU A 41 42.46 -33.33 -9.85
CA GLU A 41 42.31 -32.68 -8.55
C GLU A 41 42.67 -31.20 -8.68
N PHE A 42 41.68 -30.37 -8.98
CA PHE A 42 41.76 -28.94 -8.77
C PHE A 42 41.57 -28.74 -7.27
N GLN A 43 42.67 -28.80 -6.51
CA GLN A 43 42.64 -28.35 -5.13
C GLN A 43 42.16 -26.90 -5.10
N VAL A 44 40.95 -26.74 -4.59
CA VAL A 44 40.26 -25.50 -4.32
C VAL A 44 41.11 -24.67 -3.37
N ASN A 45 41.96 -23.82 -3.92
CA ASN A 45 42.64 -22.74 -3.18
C ASN A 45 42.13 -21.36 -3.61
N LEU A 46 40.85 -21.27 -3.95
CA LEU A 46 40.11 -20.01 -4.14
C LEU A 46 38.98 -19.77 -3.14
N ASN A 47 38.63 -20.74 -2.26
CA ASN A 47 37.53 -20.55 -1.31
C ASN A 47 37.98 -20.11 0.10
N SER A 48 39.23 -20.26 0.52
CA SER A 48 39.58 -19.99 1.92
C SER A 48 39.62 -18.51 2.30
N GLN A 49 39.89 -17.57 1.38
CA GLN A 49 39.94 -16.13 1.68
C GLN A 49 38.61 -15.37 1.47
N GLN A 50 37.81 -15.72 0.45
CA GLN A 50 36.48 -15.12 0.26
C GLN A 50 35.46 -15.65 1.28
N GLN A 51 35.54 -16.94 1.63
CA GLN A 51 34.70 -17.58 2.63
C GLN A 51 35.16 -17.22 4.07
N LYS A 52 36.46 -16.95 4.30
CA LYS A 52 36.94 -16.28 5.55
C LYS A 52 36.45 -14.84 5.66
N LYS A 53 36.54 -14.02 4.59
CA LYS A 53 36.03 -12.63 4.61
C LYS A 53 34.51 -12.54 4.81
N GLN A 54 33.74 -13.51 4.31
CA GLN A 54 32.30 -13.60 4.57
C GLN A 54 31.98 -13.99 6.02
N ASN A 55 32.74 -14.91 6.61
CA ASN A 55 32.53 -15.32 8.01
C ASN A 55 33.00 -14.28 9.05
N GLU A 56 33.92 -13.38 8.70
CA GLU A 56 34.46 -12.36 9.62
C GLU A 56 33.50 -11.18 9.88
N ASN A 57 32.43 -11.02 9.10
CA ASN A 57 31.52 -9.87 9.20
C ASN A 57 30.06 -10.27 9.40
N MET A 58 29.82 -11.35 10.15
CA MET A 58 28.49 -11.77 10.58
C MET A 58 28.24 -11.41 12.04
N ILE A 59 27.00 -11.05 12.37
CA ILE A 59 26.54 -10.77 13.72
C ILE A 59 25.23 -11.51 13.98
N ARG A 60 25.04 -12.01 15.20
CA ARG A 60 23.77 -12.60 15.65
C ARG A 60 22.71 -11.49 15.72
N PHE A 61 21.50 -11.74 15.22
CA PHE A 61 20.44 -10.72 15.16
C PHE A 61 20.10 -10.15 16.54
N GLY A 62 20.05 -10.99 17.58
CA GLY A 62 19.87 -10.54 18.97
C GLY A 62 21.00 -9.62 19.49
N ASP A 63 22.22 -9.77 18.98
CA ASP A 63 23.33 -8.87 19.30
C ASP A 63 23.27 -7.58 18.49
N PHE A 64 22.63 -7.60 17.32
CA PHE A 64 22.46 -6.44 16.44
C PHE A 64 21.32 -5.50 16.88
N VAL A 65 20.28 -6.00 17.55
CA VAL A 65 19.10 -5.21 17.98
C VAL A 65 18.90 -5.25 19.50
N GLU A 66 18.19 -4.28 20.06
CA GLU A 66 17.64 -4.38 21.41
C GLU A 66 16.29 -5.11 21.32
N VAL A 67 16.18 -6.26 21.99
CA VAL A 67 14.99 -7.12 21.98
C VAL A 67 14.13 -6.84 23.20
N ASN A 68 12.84 -6.58 22.97
CA ASN A 68 11.85 -6.21 23.98
C ASN A 68 12.36 -5.12 24.94
N PRO A 69 12.69 -3.92 24.42
CA PRO A 69 13.22 -2.81 25.20
C PRO A 69 12.31 -2.48 26.39
N GLN A 70 12.93 -2.08 27.50
CA GLN A 70 12.18 -1.71 28.70
C GLN A 70 11.55 -0.33 28.54
N VAL A 71 10.21 -0.30 28.46
CA VAL A 71 9.42 0.94 28.44
C VAL A 71 8.53 0.99 29.68
N LYS A 72 8.55 2.11 30.39
CA LYS A 72 7.78 2.33 31.62
C LYS A 72 6.39 2.88 31.30
N LEU A 73 5.36 2.26 31.88
CA LEU A 73 3.96 2.69 31.80
C LEU A 73 3.36 2.62 33.20
N GLU A 74 2.54 3.61 33.54
CA GLU A 74 1.85 3.65 34.83
C GLU A 74 0.42 3.10 34.69
N LYS A 75 0.02 2.26 35.65
CA LYS A 75 -1.34 1.69 35.66
C LYS A 75 -2.37 2.79 35.89
N GLY A 76 -3.47 2.73 35.15
CA GLY A 76 -4.57 3.70 35.25
C GLY A 76 -4.40 4.95 34.38
N LYS A 77 -3.27 5.12 33.68
CA LYS A 77 -3.07 6.19 32.70
C LYS A 77 -3.42 5.73 31.29
N GLU A 78 -3.85 6.67 30.44
CA GLU A 78 -4.09 6.43 29.02
C GLU A 78 -2.80 6.55 28.22
N TYR A 79 -2.61 5.61 27.30
CA TYR A 79 -1.50 5.61 26.37
C TYR A 79 -1.97 5.19 24.98
N PRO A 80 -1.28 5.63 23.92
CA PRO A 80 -1.53 5.15 22.57
C PRO A 80 -1.43 3.63 22.48
N TYR A 81 -2.38 3.02 21.78
CA TYR A 81 -2.55 1.58 21.73
C TYR A 81 -2.66 1.01 20.32
N ILE A 82 -1.87 -0.04 20.04
CA ILE A 82 -1.87 -0.77 18.75
C ILE A 82 -2.26 -2.24 18.97
N GLU A 83 -3.31 -2.70 18.30
CA GLU A 83 -3.66 -4.12 18.21
C GLU A 83 -3.33 -4.73 16.84
N MET A 84 -3.41 -6.05 16.75
CA MET A 84 -3.11 -6.76 15.50
C MET A 84 -4.00 -6.35 14.34
N ALA A 85 -5.22 -5.88 14.60
CA ALA A 85 -6.16 -5.42 13.59
C ALA A 85 -5.74 -4.06 12.98
N ASP A 86 -4.91 -3.28 13.66
CA ASP A 86 -4.42 -2.00 13.16
C ASP A 86 -3.28 -2.17 12.14
N ILE A 87 -2.71 -3.37 12.05
CA ILE A 87 -1.60 -3.69 11.15
C ILE A 87 -2.14 -4.38 9.90
N ASN A 88 -2.02 -3.67 8.79
CA ASN A 88 -2.31 -4.17 7.45
C ASN A 88 -1.04 -4.72 6.81
N PRO A 89 -1.06 -5.98 6.30
CA PRO A 89 0.04 -6.52 5.51
C PRO A 89 0.49 -5.59 4.38
N GLY A 90 1.80 -5.51 4.16
CA GLY A 90 2.41 -4.69 3.12
C GLY A 90 2.60 -3.22 3.46
N ASN A 91 2.06 -2.73 4.59
CA ASN A 91 2.42 -1.43 5.14
C ASN A 91 3.69 -1.57 5.99
N SER A 92 4.62 -0.63 5.83
CA SER A 92 5.87 -0.59 6.61
C SER A 92 5.73 0.20 7.91
N PHE A 93 4.77 1.12 7.97
CA PHE A 93 4.58 2.03 9.10
C PHE A 93 3.17 1.89 9.69
N VAL A 94 3.10 2.08 11.00
CA VAL A 94 1.82 2.17 11.74
C VAL A 94 1.84 3.39 12.66
N PHE A 95 0.71 4.09 12.68
CA PHE A 95 0.46 5.25 13.52
C PHE A 95 -0.62 4.90 14.53
N THR A 96 -0.50 5.39 15.76
CA THR A 96 -1.55 5.18 16.76
C THR A 96 -2.75 6.07 16.48
N GLN A 97 -3.92 5.46 16.33
CA GLN A 97 -5.19 6.18 16.12
C GLN A 97 -6.11 6.20 17.34
N LYS A 98 -5.74 5.46 18.40
CA LYS A 98 -6.54 5.28 19.60
C LYS A 98 -5.66 5.21 20.84
N GLU A 99 -6.27 5.59 21.96
CA GLU A 99 -5.68 5.45 23.29
C GLU A 99 -6.46 4.42 24.10
N ARG A 100 -5.77 3.75 25.03
CA ARG A 100 -6.40 2.85 25.99
C ARG A 100 -5.77 3.05 27.37
N VAL A 101 -6.59 2.92 28.41
CA VAL A 101 -6.12 2.89 29.80
C VAL A 101 -5.23 1.66 30.01
N TYR A 102 -3.99 1.88 30.43
CA TYR A 102 -3.05 0.82 30.75
C TYR A 102 -3.45 0.15 32.07
N LYS A 103 -3.86 -1.12 32.01
CA LYS A 103 -4.19 -1.92 33.20
C LYS A 103 -3.01 -2.78 33.65
N SER A 104 -2.56 -3.66 32.75
CA SER A 104 -1.42 -4.57 32.92
C SER A 104 -1.17 -5.36 31.64
N GLY A 105 0.03 -5.93 31.48
CA GLY A 105 0.37 -6.73 30.30
C GLY A 105 0.67 -5.86 29.07
N GLY A 106 0.60 -6.46 27.88
CA GLY A 106 0.88 -5.82 26.59
C GLY A 106 2.37 -5.63 26.29
N SER A 107 2.72 -5.72 25.00
CA SER A 107 4.06 -5.33 24.54
C SER A 107 4.17 -3.80 24.60
N ARG A 108 5.30 -3.30 25.10
CA ARG A 108 5.54 -1.86 25.31
C ARG A 108 6.63 -1.40 24.36
N PHE A 109 6.45 -0.23 23.78
CA PHE A 109 7.30 0.28 22.72
C PHE A 109 7.20 1.81 22.64
N GLN A 110 8.02 2.43 21.81
CA GLN A 110 8.00 3.85 21.50
C GLN A 110 8.08 4.08 19.99
N SER A 111 7.99 5.34 19.56
CA SER A 111 8.20 5.72 18.17
C SER A 111 9.60 5.26 17.67
N GLY A 112 9.65 4.66 16.50
CA GLY A 112 10.85 4.07 15.89
C GLY A 112 11.04 2.58 16.18
N ASP A 113 10.31 1.99 17.12
CA ASP A 113 10.38 0.55 17.41
C ASP A 113 9.65 -0.29 16.36
N ILE A 114 10.13 -1.51 16.15
CA ILE A 114 9.58 -2.48 15.21
C ILE A 114 8.67 -3.42 15.99
N LEU A 115 7.40 -3.49 15.58
CA LEU A 115 6.40 -4.41 16.08
C LEU A 115 6.38 -5.63 15.15
N PHE A 116 6.94 -6.74 15.63
CA PHE A 116 7.02 -7.99 14.91
C PHE A 116 5.97 -8.96 15.45
N ALA A 117 4.93 -9.25 14.68
CA ALA A 117 3.91 -10.21 15.10
C ALA A 117 4.54 -11.60 15.32
N ARG A 118 4.14 -12.28 16.40
CA ARG A 118 4.68 -13.62 16.71
C ARG A 118 3.68 -14.76 16.52
N ILE A 119 2.44 -14.48 16.14
CA ILE A 119 1.32 -15.44 16.18
C ILE A 119 0.74 -15.72 14.78
N THR A 120 0.25 -16.94 14.55
CA THR A 120 -0.48 -17.31 13.32
C THR A 120 -1.87 -16.65 13.30
N PRO A 121 -2.39 -16.21 12.14
CA PRO A 121 -1.71 -16.09 10.84
C PRO A 121 -1.00 -14.74 10.66
N CYS A 122 -0.87 -13.93 11.72
CA CYS A 122 -0.37 -12.55 11.62
C CYS A 122 1.09 -12.48 11.14
N LEU A 123 1.98 -13.32 11.69
CA LEU A 123 3.38 -13.39 11.26
C LEU A 123 3.50 -13.93 9.83
N GLU A 124 2.76 -15.00 9.52
CA GLU A 124 2.72 -15.61 8.19
C GLU A 124 2.26 -14.60 7.13
N ASN A 125 1.33 -13.71 7.47
CA ASN A 125 0.87 -12.61 6.61
C ASN A 125 1.81 -11.39 6.62
N GLY A 126 2.94 -11.45 7.33
CA GLY A 126 3.95 -10.38 7.32
C GLY A 126 3.53 -9.13 8.10
N LYS A 127 2.75 -9.27 9.18
CA LYS A 127 2.42 -8.16 10.09
C LYS A 127 3.65 -7.73 10.91
N ILE A 128 4.56 -7.04 10.24
CA ILE A 128 5.81 -6.48 10.78
C ILE A 128 5.86 -5.02 10.36
N VAL A 129 5.89 -4.11 11.32
CA VAL A 129 5.78 -2.66 11.06
C VAL A 129 6.66 -1.87 12.00
N GLN A 130 7.10 -0.68 11.58
CA GLN A 130 7.70 0.30 12.47
C GLN A 130 6.63 1.26 12.99
N CYS A 131 6.59 1.48 14.30
CA CYS A 131 5.74 2.50 14.90
C CYS A 131 6.30 3.89 14.55
N LYS A 132 5.54 4.73 13.86
CA LYS A 132 5.89 6.14 13.62
C LYS A 132 4.84 7.00 14.30
N ASN A 133 5.12 7.48 15.50
CA ASN A 133 4.25 8.43 16.19
C ASN A 133 4.86 9.83 16.21
N THR A 134 3.99 10.84 16.20
CA THR A 134 4.40 12.25 16.29
C THR A 134 4.83 12.65 17.70
N SER A 135 4.39 11.91 18.72
CA SER A 135 4.86 12.06 20.10
C SER A 135 5.90 11.01 20.45
N ASP A 136 6.87 11.39 21.27
CA ASP A 136 7.79 10.48 21.94
C ASP A 136 7.13 9.78 23.16
N GLN A 137 5.80 9.78 23.23
CA GLN A 137 5.09 9.16 24.33
C GLN A 137 5.21 7.63 24.26
N PRO A 138 5.43 6.95 25.40
CA PRO A 138 5.34 5.50 25.49
C PRO A 138 4.02 4.96 24.95
N CYS A 139 4.11 3.85 24.23
CA CYS A 139 2.97 3.15 23.63
C CYS A 139 2.90 1.71 24.17
N PHE A 140 1.73 1.11 24.04
CA PHE A 140 1.58 -0.33 24.29
C PHE A 140 0.66 -0.99 23.27
N GLY A 141 0.69 -2.32 23.22
CA GLY A 141 -0.10 -3.06 22.25
C GLY A 141 -0.38 -4.48 22.68
N SER A 142 -0.82 -5.27 21.71
CA SER A 142 -1.03 -6.71 21.88
C SER A 142 0.19 -7.38 22.52
N THR A 143 -0.03 -8.40 23.35
CA THR A 143 1.03 -9.28 23.90
C THR A 143 1.64 -10.22 22.84
N GLU A 144 1.17 -10.13 21.60
CA GLU A 144 1.59 -10.98 20.49
C GLU A 144 2.63 -10.29 19.59
N PHE A 145 3.29 -9.23 20.09
CA PHE A 145 4.44 -8.60 19.43
C PHE A 145 5.74 -8.94 20.14
N PHE A 146 6.76 -9.29 19.35
CA PHE A 146 8.14 -8.99 19.71
C PHE A 146 8.45 -7.55 19.32
N ILE A 147 9.19 -6.85 20.18
CA ILE A 147 9.60 -5.48 19.91
C ILE A 147 11.09 -5.47 19.63
N PHE A 148 11.50 -4.88 18.51
CA PHE A 148 12.92 -4.68 18.18
C PHE A 148 13.24 -3.19 18.07
N ARG A 149 14.43 -2.81 18.53
CA ARG A 149 14.92 -1.44 18.46
C ARG A 149 16.37 -1.40 17.99
N GLY A 150 16.72 -0.39 17.19
CA GLY A 150 18.10 -0.12 16.78
C GLY A 150 18.99 0.22 17.97
N LYS A 151 20.16 -0.41 18.04
CA LYS A 151 21.21 -0.09 19.01
C LYS A 151 21.99 1.13 18.53
N PRO A 152 22.21 2.16 19.38
CA PRO A 152 22.99 3.32 19.01
C PRO A 152 24.36 2.94 18.45
N ASN A 153 24.78 3.58 17.35
CA ASN A 153 26.05 3.35 16.66
C ASN A 153 26.25 1.95 16.06
N LEU A 154 25.26 1.06 16.12
CA LEU A 154 25.34 -0.30 15.56
C LEU A 154 24.27 -0.54 14.50
N SER A 155 23.01 -0.21 14.80
CA SER A 155 21.89 -0.54 13.93
C SER A 155 20.87 0.59 13.80
N ASP A 156 20.38 0.77 12.58
CA ASP A 156 19.29 1.70 12.26
C ASP A 156 17.93 0.99 12.36
N SER A 157 16.96 1.58 13.07
CA SER A 157 15.64 0.95 13.25
C SER A 157 14.88 0.75 11.93
N THR A 158 14.98 1.68 10.98
CA THR A 158 14.31 1.53 9.69
C THR A 158 14.97 0.45 8.85
N TYR A 159 16.29 0.30 8.94
CA TYR A 159 16.99 -0.86 8.38
C TYR A 159 16.53 -2.18 9.02
N ILE A 160 16.37 -2.22 10.36
CA ILE A 160 15.87 -3.41 11.08
C ILE A 160 14.48 -3.81 10.60
N LEU A 161 13.59 -2.85 10.32
CA LEU A 161 12.29 -3.14 9.74
C LEU A 161 12.41 -3.95 8.44
N TYR A 162 13.20 -3.47 7.49
CA TYR A 162 13.39 -4.16 6.20
C TYR A 162 14.11 -5.48 6.34
N LEU A 163 15.09 -5.56 7.23
CA LEU A 163 15.73 -6.83 7.56
C LEU A 163 14.73 -7.83 8.15
N ALA A 164 13.84 -7.39 9.04
CA ALA A 164 12.80 -8.22 9.64
C ALA A 164 11.73 -8.66 8.63
N LEU A 165 11.41 -7.83 7.64
CA LEU A 165 10.52 -8.16 6.53
C LEU A 165 11.15 -9.15 5.54
N SER A 166 12.49 -9.18 5.45
CA SER A 166 13.20 -10.03 4.52
C SER A 166 13.06 -11.52 4.86
N PRO A 167 13.16 -12.42 3.86
CA PRO A 167 13.13 -13.87 4.07
C PRO A 167 14.19 -14.38 5.05
N ILE A 168 15.31 -13.65 5.21
CA ILE A 168 16.40 -13.99 6.12
C ILE A 168 15.91 -14.08 7.57
N ILE A 169 15.03 -13.17 7.99
CA ILE A 169 14.50 -13.14 9.36
C ILE A 169 13.09 -13.75 9.45
N ARG A 170 12.22 -13.43 8.49
CA ARG A 170 10.81 -13.81 8.55
C ARG A 170 10.61 -15.31 8.38
N ASP A 171 11.28 -15.96 7.44
CA ASP A 171 11.05 -17.38 7.16
C ASP A 171 11.49 -18.29 8.32
N PRO A 172 12.67 -18.11 8.94
CA PRO A 172 13.02 -18.86 10.14
C PRO A 172 12.06 -18.62 11.31
N ALA A 173 11.54 -17.39 11.47
CA ALA A 173 10.56 -17.07 12.50
C ALA A 173 9.23 -17.83 12.27
N VAL A 174 8.76 -17.90 11.02
CA VAL A 174 7.57 -18.68 10.66
C VAL A 174 7.81 -20.19 10.87
N LYS A 175 8.98 -20.70 10.48
CA LYS A 175 9.34 -22.11 10.64
C LYS A 175 9.47 -22.56 12.10
N SER A 176 9.75 -21.64 13.03
CA SER A 176 9.85 -21.96 14.46
C SER A 176 8.49 -21.98 15.18
N MET A 177 7.40 -21.67 14.47
CA MET A 177 6.09 -21.55 15.07
C MET A 177 5.59 -22.89 15.63
N SER A 178 5.22 -22.89 16.91
CA SER A 178 4.73 -24.08 17.61
C SER A 178 3.49 -23.77 18.45
N GLY A 179 2.72 -24.81 18.78
CA GLY A 179 1.48 -24.70 19.56
C GLY A 179 0.25 -25.25 18.84
N ALA A 180 -0.93 -24.97 19.39
CA ALA A 180 -2.21 -25.43 18.84
C ALA A 180 -2.49 -24.82 17.46
N SER A 181 -3.13 -25.60 16.58
CA SER A 181 -3.51 -25.19 15.22
C SER A 181 -4.27 -23.85 15.24
N GLY A 182 -3.87 -22.91 14.37
CA GLY A 182 -4.42 -21.56 14.29
C GLY A 182 -3.97 -20.60 15.41
N ARG A 183 -3.18 -21.06 16.38
CA ARG A 183 -2.64 -20.22 17.48
C ARG A 183 -1.18 -20.57 17.80
N GLN A 184 -0.41 -20.88 16.76
CA GLN A 184 1.02 -21.13 16.87
C GLN A 184 1.79 -19.84 17.10
N ARG A 185 2.93 -19.92 17.79
CA ARG A 185 3.78 -18.77 18.09
C ARG A 185 5.23 -19.03 17.74
N ALA A 186 5.86 -18.05 17.12
CA ALA A 186 7.28 -18.06 16.84
C ALA A 186 8.08 -18.04 18.15
N ALA A 187 9.17 -18.78 18.20
CA ALA A 187 10.12 -18.72 19.29
C ALA A 187 11.01 -17.48 19.13
N LEU A 188 11.12 -16.64 20.17
CA LEU A 188 11.98 -15.46 20.10
C LEU A 188 13.45 -15.84 19.84
N GLN A 189 13.91 -16.88 20.53
CA GLN A 189 15.26 -17.41 20.40
C GLN A 189 15.62 -17.78 18.95
N SER A 190 14.68 -18.33 18.18
CA SER A 190 14.94 -18.70 16.79
C SER A 190 15.15 -17.50 15.88
N VAL A 191 14.68 -16.32 16.28
CA VAL A 191 14.89 -15.04 15.58
C VAL A 191 16.20 -14.41 16.04
N GLU A 192 16.48 -14.44 17.34
CA GLU A 192 17.71 -13.90 17.90
C GLU A 192 18.96 -14.61 17.38
N ASP A 193 18.91 -15.93 17.21
CA ASP A 193 20.05 -16.78 16.82
C ASP A 193 20.41 -16.72 15.32
N ILE A 194 19.68 -15.94 14.53
CA ILE A 194 19.95 -15.80 13.10
C ILE A 194 21.21 -14.95 12.92
N TYR A 195 22.17 -15.46 12.15
CA TYR A 195 23.36 -14.70 11.76
C TYR A 195 23.07 -13.89 10.50
N ILE A 196 23.37 -12.59 10.56
CA ILE A 196 23.19 -11.63 9.48
C ILE A 196 24.52 -10.98 9.12
N THR A 197 24.64 -10.47 7.90
CA THR A 197 25.80 -9.67 7.48
C THR A 197 25.79 -8.32 8.19
N LEU A 198 26.87 -8.00 8.92
CA LEU A 198 27.05 -6.73 9.58
C LEU A 198 27.43 -5.65 8.56
N ARG A 199 26.45 -4.85 8.14
CA ARG A 199 26.70 -3.69 7.26
C ARG A 199 27.09 -2.47 8.07
N SER A 200 27.91 -1.60 7.49
CA SER A 200 28.23 -0.30 8.11
C SER A 200 26.95 0.53 8.26
N LEU A 201 26.86 1.32 9.34
CA LEU A 201 25.72 2.20 9.58
C LEU A 201 25.36 3.11 8.38
N PRO A 202 26.33 3.72 7.67
CA PRO A 202 26.03 4.49 6.47
C PRO A 202 25.30 3.65 5.40
N THR A 203 25.76 2.43 5.14
CA THR A 203 25.12 1.53 4.16
C THR A 203 23.72 1.10 4.62
N GLN A 204 23.54 0.80 5.91
CA GLN A 204 22.21 0.49 6.48
C GLN A 204 21.23 1.64 6.23
N ARG A 205 21.64 2.87 6.52
CA ARG A 205 20.81 4.07 6.31
C ARG A 205 20.49 4.31 4.83
N LYS A 206 21.42 4.05 3.92
CA LYS A 206 21.16 4.13 2.47
C LYS A 206 20.10 3.12 2.03
N ILE A 207 20.24 1.86 2.43
CA ILE A 207 19.25 0.80 2.14
C ILE A 207 17.88 1.19 2.70
N ALA A 208 17.85 1.60 3.98
CA ALA A 208 16.63 2.04 4.65
C ALA A 208 15.97 3.20 3.92
N THR A 209 16.75 4.21 3.50
CA THR A 209 16.24 5.39 2.77
C THR A 209 15.64 5.02 1.42
N ILE A 210 16.29 4.14 0.66
CA ILE A 210 15.78 3.68 -0.65
C ILE A 210 14.41 3.04 -0.47
N LEU A 211 14.32 2.05 0.43
CA LEU A 211 13.09 1.28 0.64
C LEU A 211 11.99 2.13 1.30
N SER A 212 12.33 2.99 2.27
CA SER A 212 11.37 3.87 2.93
C SER A 212 10.80 4.92 2.00
N THR A 213 11.57 5.36 0.99
CA THR A 213 11.05 6.28 -0.03
C THR A 213 9.89 5.67 -0.81
N TYR A 214 9.95 4.37 -1.15
CA TYR A 214 8.82 3.69 -1.78
C TYR A 214 7.60 3.66 -0.85
N ASP A 215 7.81 3.31 0.43
CA ASP A 215 6.74 3.22 1.41
C ASP A 215 6.09 4.58 1.70
N ASP A 216 6.88 5.63 1.86
CA ASP A 216 6.41 6.99 2.07
C ASP A 216 5.56 7.47 0.85
N LEU A 217 5.96 7.11 -0.38
CA LEU A 217 5.19 7.41 -1.59
C LEU A 217 3.87 6.61 -1.64
N ILE A 218 3.90 5.32 -1.30
CA ILE A 218 2.71 4.47 -1.23
C ILE A 218 1.72 5.03 -0.21
N GLU A 219 2.21 5.42 0.97
CA GLU A 219 1.41 6.01 2.03
C GLU A 219 0.78 7.33 1.58
N ASN A 220 1.56 8.24 1.00
CA ASN A 220 1.07 9.51 0.48
C ASN A 220 -0.02 9.31 -0.58
N ASN A 221 0.20 8.42 -1.54
CA ASN A 221 -0.80 8.09 -2.56
C ASN A 221 -2.07 7.48 -1.93
N THR A 222 -1.94 6.62 -0.92
CA THR A 222 -3.08 6.03 -0.20
C THR A 222 -3.91 7.12 0.50
N HIS A 223 -3.24 8.08 1.14
CA HIS A 223 -3.91 9.22 1.76
C HIS A 223 -4.60 10.13 0.72
N ARG A 224 -3.95 10.37 -0.43
CA ARG A 224 -4.56 11.12 -1.53
C ARG A 224 -5.81 10.43 -2.08
N ILE A 225 -5.77 9.11 -2.27
CA ILE A 225 -6.95 8.33 -2.69
C ILE A 225 -8.08 8.57 -1.69
N LYS A 226 -7.80 8.44 -0.39
CA LYS A 226 -8.83 8.64 0.65
C LYS A 226 -9.47 10.03 0.59
N ILE A 227 -8.67 11.08 0.46
CA ILE A 227 -9.19 12.46 0.30
C ILE A 227 -10.08 12.59 -0.92
N LEU A 228 -9.64 12.10 -2.08
CA LEU A 228 -10.39 12.22 -3.34
C LEU A 228 -11.72 11.46 -3.29
N GLU A 229 -11.72 10.29 -2.66
CA GLU A 229 -12.93 9.53 -2.42
C GLU A 229 -13.88 10.21 -1.45
N ASP A 230 -13.35 10.79 -0.36
CA ASP A 230 -14.16 11.55 0.59
C ASP A 230 -14.74 12.82 -0.06
N MET A 231 -14.00 13.49 -0.95
CA MET A 231 -14.49 14.60 -1.75
C MET A 231 -15.64 14.17 -2.67
N ALA A 232 -15.47 13.07 -3.41
CA ALA A 232 -16.52 12.54 -4.29
C ALA A 232 -17.79 12.16 -3.50
N GLN A 233 -17.61 11.48 -2.36
CA GLN A 233 -18.73 11.09 -1.49
C GLN A 233 -19.41 12.29 -0.85
N THR A 234 -18.65 13.32 -0.45
CA THR A 234 -19.20 14.56 0.10
C THR A 234 -20.03 15.28 -0.95
N LEU A 235 -19.51 15.41 -2.18
CA LEU A 235 -20.26 16.03 -3.26
C LEU A 235 -21.56 15.27 -3.56
N TYR A 236 -21.49 13.93 -3.59
CA TYR A 236 -22.68 13.09 -3.76
C TYR A 236 -23.72 13.36 -2.67
N ARG A 237 -23.30 13.41 -1.40
CA ARG A 237 -24.20 13.64 -0.27
C ARG A 237 -24.79 15.04 -0.29
N GLU A 238 -24.00 16.08 -0.56
CA GLU A 238 -24.52 17.44 -0.71
C GLU A 238 -25.57 17.50 -1.82
N TRP A 239 -25.31 16.91 -2.99
CA TRP A 239 -26.21 17.03 -4.15
C TRP A 239 -27.45 16.15 -4.05
N PHE A 240 -27.32 14.90 -3.63
CA PHE A 240 -28.36 13.88 -3.79
C PHE A 240 -28.96 13.37 -2.48
N VAL A 241 -28.38 13.73 -1.33
CA VAL A 241 -28.92 13.41 0.00
C VAL A 241 -29.42 14.67 0.70
N HIS A 242 -28.65 15.75 0.63
CA HIS A 242 -29.00 17.04 1.24
C HIS A 242 -29.64 18.01 0.24
N TYR A 243 -29.77 17.60 -1.03
CA TYR A 243 -30.40 18.39 -2.10
C TYR A 243 -29.82 19.79 -2.30
N ARG A 244 -28.53 19.98 -1.99
CA ARG A 244 -27.74 21.21 -2.16
C ARG A 244 -26.89 21.14 -3.44
N PHE A 245 -27.56 20.87 -4.55
CA PHE A 245 -26.95 20.90 -5.87
C PHE A 245 -26.92 22.33 -6.45
N PRO A 246 -26.10 22.64 -7.46
CA PRO A 246 -26.08 23.97 -8.08
C PRO A 246 -27.46 24.40 -8.57
N GLY A 247 -27.96 25.54 -8.07
CA GLY A 247 -29.28 26.08 -8.43
C GLY A 247 -30.46 25.53 -7.62
N HIS A 248 -30.21 24.70 -6.60
CA HIS A 248 -31.25 24.13 -5.74
C HIS A 248 -32.11 25.18 -5.04
N GLU A 249 -31.61 26.39 -4.82
CA GLU A 249 -32.33 27.49 -4.15
C GLU A 249 -33.63 27.88 -4.88
N ASN A 250 -33.70 27.61 -6.19
CA ASN A 250 -34.84 27.93 -7.03
C ASN A 250 -35.74 26.71 -7.32
N VAL A 251 -35.43 25.54 -6.75
CA VAL A 251 -36.17 24.30 -6.96
C VAL A 251 -37.01 23.99 -5.73
N PRO A 252 -38.35 24.06 -5.80
CA PRO A 252 -39.19 23.74 -4.65
C PRO A 252 -39.16 22.25 -4.35
N MET A 253 -39.41 21.89 -3.10
CA MET A 253 -39.61 20.50 -2.67
C MET A 253 -41.06 20.07 -2.91
N VAL A 254 -41.24 18.84 -3.37
CA VAL A 254 -42.55 18.20 -3.57
C VAL A 254 -42.64 16.92 -2.72
N GLU A 255 -43.82 16.66 -2.16
CA GLU A 255 -44.07 15.45 -1.38
C GLU A 255 -43.99 14.20 -2.26
N SER A 256 -43.39 13.13 -1.73
CA SER A 256 -43.22 11.86 -2.43
C SER A 256 -43.21 10.68 -1.47
N GLU A 257 -43.21 9.45 -2.01
CA GLU A 257 -43.18 8.21 -1.21
C GLU A 257 -41.89 8.06 -0.37
N LEU A 258 -40.81 8.76 -0.74
CA LEU A 258 -39.54 8.76 -0.02
C LEU A 258 -39.37 10.01 0.88
N GLY A 259 -40.44 10.79 1.06
CA GLY A 259 -40.42 12.09 1.71
C GLY A 259 -40.26 13.25 0.71
N PRO A 260 -40.03 14.49 1.17
CA PRO A 260 -39.88 15.63 0.28
C PRO A 260 -38.66 15.50 -0.64
N ILE A 261 -38.86 15.59 -1.95
CA ILE A 261 -37.80 15.55 -2.97
C ILE A 261 -37.85 16.81 -3.86
N PRO A 262 -36.75 17.21 -4.53
CA PRO A 262 -36.78 18.36 -5.42
C PRO A 262 -37.73 18.16 -6.61
N GLN A 263 -38.46 19.21 -6.99
CA GLN A 263 -39.33 19.17 -8.16
C GLN A 263 -38.56 18.76 -9.42
N GLY A 264 -39.14 17.84 -10.20
CA GLY A 264 -38.53 17.31 -11.42
C GLY A 264 -37.66 16.08 -11.22
N TRP A 265 -37.50 15.62 -9.97
CA TRP A 265 -36.88 14.34 -9.67
C TRP A 265 -37.92 13.22 -9.69
N GLU A 266 -37.51 12.03 -10.11
CA GLU A 266 -38.39 10.87 -10.24
C GLU A 266 -38.02 9.81 -9.20
N ILE A 267 -39.01 9.08 -8.69
CA ILE A 267 -38.75 7.88 -7.89
C ILE A 267 -38.72 6.68 -8.83
N VAL A 268 -37.61 5.95 -8.83
CA VAL A 268 -37.44 4.73 -9.63
C VAL A 268 -36.92 3.59 -8.76
N GLN A 269 -37.27 2.37 -9.14
CA GLN A 269 -36.64 1.17 -8.59
C GLN A 269 -35.31 0.89 -9.30
N PHE A 270 -34.39 0.21 -8.62
CA PHE A 270 -33.15 -0.26 -9.25
C PHE A 270 -33.40 -1.10 -10.50
N SER A 271 -34.45 -1.91 -10.54
CA SER A 271 -34.90 -2.65 -11.73
C SER A 271 -35.16 -1.77 -12.96
N GLY A 272 -35.54 -0.50 -12.76
CA GLY A 272 -35.78 0.49 -13.81
C GLY A 272 -34.50 1.16 -14.32
N MET A 273 -33.52 1.41 -13.44
CA MET A 273 -32.34 2.23 -13.73
C MET A 273 -31.04 1.46 -13.99
N LEU A 274 -30.99 0.15 -13.73
CA LEU A 274 -29.79 -0.67 -13.97
C LEU A 274 -30.12 -2.10 -14.39
N ASP A 275 -29.13 -2.75 -14.99
CA ASP A 275 -29.13 -4.17 -15.35
C ASP A 275 -28.16 -4.96 -14.45
N LEU A 276 -28.60 -6.14 -14.01
CA LEU A 276 -27.72 -7.15 -13.40
C LEU A 276 -27.08 -8.01 -14.49
N VAL A 277 -25.81 -7.77 -14.79
CA VAL A 277 -25.06 -8.58 -15.76
C VAL A 277 -24.64 -9.91 -15.12
N ARG A 278 -24.92 -11.03 -15.80
CA ARG A 278 -24.61 -12.39 -15.33
C ARG A 278 -23.92 -13.23 -16.41
N ASN A 279 -22.81 -12.74 -16.93
CA ASN A 279 -22.04 -13.43 -17.95
C ASN A 279 -21.11 -14.46 -17.29
N GLY A 280 -21.61 -15.67 -17.08
CA GLY A 280 -20.88 -16.74 -16.39
C GLY A 280 -19.66 -17.24 -17.16
N ILE A 281 -18.59 -17.54 -16.42
CA ILE A 281 -17.39 -18.22 -16.91
C ILE A 281 -16.93 -19.24 -15.87
N THR A 282 -16.37 -20.36 -16.33
CA THR A 282 -15.67 -21.34 -15.49
C THR A 282 -14.18 -21.24 -15.81
N PRO A 283 -13.37 -20.52 -15.01
CA PRO A 283 -11.97 -20.24 -15.33
C PRO A 283 -11.12 -21.51 -15.48
N SER A 284 -11.42 -22.56 -14.72
CA SER A 284 -10.69 -23.84 -14.81
C SER A 284 -10.81 -24.55 -16.16
N LYS A 285 -11.69 -24.09 -17.07
CA LYS A 285 -11.73 -24.54 -18.47
C LYS A 285 -10.68 -23.85 -19.36
N PHE A 286 -10.01 -22.83 -18.83
CA PHE A 286 -8.99 -22.02 -19.46
C PHE A 286 -7.73 -22.03 -18.56
N SER A 287 -7.21 -23.23 -18.27
CA SER A 287 -6.18 -23.46 -17.24
C SER A 287 -4.91 -22.63 -17.43
N GLU A 288 -4.50 -22.40 -18.68
CA GLU A 288 -3.29 -21.64 -19.02
C GLU A 288 -3.53 -20.12 -19.14
N GLU A 289 -4.79 -19.68 -19.07
CA GLU A 289 -5.12 -18.26 -19.17
C GLU A 289 -4.98 -17.58 -17.81
N ILE A 290 -4.31 -16.43 -17.79
CA ILE A 290 -4.25 -15.55 -16.63
C ILE A 290 -5.44 -14.60 -16.69
N PHE A 291 -6.19 -14.52 -15.61
CA PHE A 291 -7.33 -13.63 -15.44
C PHE A 291 -7.01 -12.51 -14.46
N ALA A 292 -7.55 -11.32 -14.73
CA ALA A 292 -7.64 -10.25 -13.74
C ALA A 292 -8.86 -10.50 -12.84
N HIS A 293 -8.63 -11.05 -11.65
CA HIS A 293 -9.65 -11.51 -10.73
C HIS A 293 -10.01 -10.44 -9.68
N PHE A 294 -11.19 -9.84 -9.84
CA PHE A 294 -11.81 -8.90 -8.90
C PHE A 294 -12.55 -9.68 -7.80
N SER A 295 -11.79 -10.23 -6.87
CA SER A 295 -12.31 -11.01 -5.74
C SER A 295 -12.58 -10.14 -4.50
N ILE A 296 -13.35 -10.65 -3.52
CA ILE A 296 -13.54 -9.95 -2.25
C ILE A 296 -12.19 -9.75 -1.51
N PRO A 297 -11.31 -10.76 -1.42
CA PRO A 297 -9.97 -10.56 -0.87
C PRO A 297 -9.16 -9.51 -1.62
N ALA A 298 -9.26 -9.45 -2.95
CA ALA A 298 -8.56 -8.44 -3.77
C ALA A 298 -9.12 -7.02 -3.54
N PHE A 299 -10.41 -6.90 -3.24
CA PHE A 299 -11.00 -5.64 -2.80
C PHE A 299 -10.43 -5.21 -1.44
N ASP A 300 -10.45 -6.11 -0.45
CA ASP A 300 -10.00 -5.82 0.91
C ASP A 300 -8.48 -5.59 0.97
N ASN A 301 -7.71 -6.27 0.12
CA ASN A 301 -6.27 -6.14 -0.03
C ASN A 301 -5.95 -5.26 -1.23
N GLU A 302 -5.86 -3.95 -0.99
CA GLU A 302 -5.35 -2.93 -1.94
C GLU A 302 -6.36 -2.41 -2.98
N HIS A 303 -7.58 -2.94 -3.05
CA HIS A 303 -8.57 -2.54 -4.06
C HIS A 303 -8.04 -2.68 -5.50
N MET A 304 -7.27 -3.74 -5.77
CA MET A 304 -6.68 -4.05 -7.07
C MET A 304 -6.97 -5.51 -7.43
N PRO A 305 -7.25 -5.85 -8.71
CA PRO A 305 -7.46 -7.24 -9.09
C PRO A 305 -6.18 -8.06 -8.91
N THR A 306 -6.33 -9.31 -8.54
CA THR A 306 -5.24 -10.30 -8.51
C THR A 306 -5.11 -10.97 -9.86
N LEU A 307 -3.87 -11.21 -10.31
CA LEU A 307 -3.62 -12.05 -11.49
C LEU A 307 -3.58 -13.50 -11.05
N GLU A 308 -4.50 -14.30 -11.56
CA GLU A 308 -4.67 -15.71 -11.18
C GLU A 308 -4.85 -16.55 -12.45
N ASP A 309 -4.14 -17.68 -12.53
CA ASP A 309 -4.34 -18.66 -13.59
C ASP A 309 -5.71 -19.35 -13.46
N GLY A 310 -6.30 -19.74 -14.58
CA GLY A 310 -7.63 -20.35 -14.59
C GLY A 310 -7.74 -21.62 -13.74
N ASP A 311 -6.67 -22.42 -13.61
CA ASP A 311 -6.67 -23.67 -12.84
C ASP A 311 -6.74 -23.45 -11.32
N SER A 312 -6.10 -22.38 -10.84
CA SER A 312 -6.17 -21.94 -9.44
C SER A 312 -7.60 -21.53 -9.03
N ILE A 313 -8.42 -21.06 -9.97
CA ILE A 313 -9.78 -20.58 -9.72
C ILE A 313 -10.81 -21.71 -9.91
N ARG A 314 -10.99 -22.50 -8.86
CA ARG A 314 -11.86 -23.69 -8.83
C ARG A 314 -13.37 -23.42 -8.75
N SER A 315 -13.79 -22.17 -8.90
CA SER A 315 -15.20 -21.79 -8.80
C SER A 315 -15.61 -20.89 -9.95
N SER A 316 -16.86 -20.99 -10.38
CA SER A 316 -17.42 -20.12 -11.41
C SER A 316 -17.29 -18.65 -11.05
N LYS A 317 -17.18 -17.81 -12.08
CA LYS A 317 -17.04 -16.36 -12.00
C LYS A 317 -17.97 -15.70 -13.00
N TYR A 318 -18.05 -14.37 -12.92
CA TYR A 318 -18.69 -13.57 -13.94
C TYR A 318 -17.64 -12.74 -14.68
N LEU A 319 -17.78 -12.64 -16.01
CA LEU A 319 -17.01 -11.71 -16.83
C LEU A 319 -17.46 -10.27 -16.54
N ILE A 320 -16.48 -9.38 -16.43
CA ILE A 320 -16.69 -7.95 -16.22
C ILE A 320 -16.40 -7.23 -17.54
N THR A 321 -17.25 -6.26 -17.86
CA THR A 321 -17.03 -5.33 -18.98
C THR A 321 -16.96 -3.90 -18.47
N GLY A 322 -16.40 -3.00 -19.27
CA GLY A 322 -16.35 -1.58 -18.94
C GLY A 322 -17.75 -0.99 -18.73
N GLY A 323 -17.81 0.12 -17.99
CA GLY A 323 -19.08 0.80 -17.69
C GLY A 323 -19.98 0.01 -16.72
N THR A 324 -19.38 -0.68 -15.75
CA THR A 324 -20.11 -1.38 -14.69
C THR A 324 -19.60 -0.97 -13.31
N VAL A 325 -20.44 -1.14 -12.29
CA VAL A 325 -20.08 -1.01 -10.87
C VAL A 325 -20.29 -2.35 -10.20
N LEU A 326 -19.32 -2.80 -9.40
CA LEU A 326 -19.43 -4.03 -8.62
C LEU A 326 -19.90 -3.68 -7.21
N LEU A 327 -20.96 -4.33 -6.74
CA LEU A 327 -21.46 -4.21 -5.37
C LEU A 327 -21.46 -5.58 -4.71
N SER A 328 -20.74 -5.75 -3.61
CA SER A 328 -20.75 -7.03 -2.90
C SER A 328 -22.11 -7.25 -2.25
N LYS A 329 -22.72 -8.39 -2.54
CA LYS A 329 -23.95 -8.83 -1.85
C LYS A 329 -23.66 -9.62 -0.58
N LEU A 330 -22.39 -9.94 -0.31
CA LEU A 330 -21.95 -10.70 0.85
C LEU A 330 -21.57 -9.75 1.99
N ASN A 331 -22.15 -9.96 3.17
CA ASN A 331 -21.90 -9.19 4.39
C ASN A 331 -21.96 -7.67 4.14
N PRO A 332 -23.11 -7.15 3.68
CA PRO A 332 -23.28 -5.75 3.24
C PRO A 332 -22.95 -4.69 4.29
N ARG A 333 -22.83 -5.08 5.57
CA ARG A 333 -22.31 -4.22 6.65
C ARG A 333 -20.88 -3.74 6.40
N ILE A 334 -20.09 -4.46 5.61
CA ILE A 334 -18.79 -4.02 5.12
C ILE A 334 -19.02 -3.56 3.68
N PRO A 335 -19.16 -2.24 3.42
CA PRO A 335 -19.50 -1.74 2.11
C PRO A 335 -18.35 -1.98 1.14
N ARG A 336 -18.57 -2.87 0.17
CA ARG A 336 -17.60 -3.16 -0.90
C ARG A 336 -18.20 -2.78 -2.23
N VAL A 337 -17.81 -1.60 -2.71
CA VAL A 337 -18.23 -1.03 -3.99
C VAL A 337 -17.00 -0.76 -4.83
N TRP A 338 -16.90 -1.41 -5.98
CA TRP A 338 -15.75 -1.31 -6.86
C TRP A 338 -16.19 -0.71 -8.20
N PHE A 339 -15.51 0.34 -8.64
CA PHE A 339 -15.55 0.77 -10.03
C PHE A 339 -14.30 0.21 -10.74
N PRO A 340 -14.42 -0.93 -11.44
CA PRO A 340 -13.28 -1.66 -11.96
C PRO A 340 -12.62 -0.89 -13.10
N PHE A 341 -11.32 -0.64 -12.96
CA PHE A 341 -10.51 -0.06 -14.02
C PHE A 341 -9.92 -1.19 -14.88
N LEU A 342 -10.51 -1.42 -16.04
CA LEU A 342 -10.21 -2.57 -16.90
C LEU A 342 -9.05 -2.32 -17.87
N ASN A 343 -8.01 -1.61 -17.44
CA ASN A 343 -6.80 -1.42 -18.23
C ASN A 343 -5.85 -2.62 -18.04
N THR A 344 -6.27 -3.78 -18.53
CA THR A 344 -5.53 -5.03 -18.41
C THR A 344 -5.52 -5.76 -19.74
N GLU A 345 -4.42 -6.45 -20.04
CA GLU A 345 -4.31 -7.34 -21.19
C GLU A 345 -5.06 -8.67 -20.96
N HIS A 346 -5.50 -8.92 -19.72
CA HIS A 346 -6.19 -10.13 -19.30
C HIS A 346 -7.70 -9.93 -19.23
N ARG A 347 -8.46 -11.01 -19.45
CA ARG A 347 -9.91 -10.95 -19.21
C ARG A 347 -10.20 -10.70 -17.74
N ALA A 348 -11.07 -9.74 -17.48
CA ALA A 348 -11.50 -9.39 -16.14
C ALA A 348 -12.68 -10.25 -15.71
N ILE A 349 -12.55 -10.87 -14.53
CA ILE A 349 -13.58 -11.70 -13.92
C ILE A 349 -13.80 -11.28 -12.47
N THR A 350 -15.01 -11.45 -11.96
CA THR A 350 -15.33 -11.18 -10.55
C THR A 350 -15.97 -12.38 -9.88
N SER A 351 -15.84 -12.44 -8.55
CA SER A 351 -16.57 -13.38 -7.72
C SER A 351 -18.08 -13.29 -7.96
N THR A 352 -18.77 -14.42 -7.90
CA THR A 352 -20.23 -14.47 -7.96
C THR A 352 -20.91 -13.82 -6.76
N GLU A 353 -20.14 -13.39 -5.75
CA GLU A 353 -20.57 -12.59 -4.60
C GLU A 353 -20.67 -11.08 -4.89
N PHE A 354 -20.29 -10.63 -6.09
CA PHE A 354 -20.57 -9.28 -6.55
C PHE A 354 -21.81 -9.26 -7.47
N PHE A 355 -22.67 -8.26 -7.29
CA PHE A 355 -23.56 -7.80 -8.35
C PHE A 355 -22.75 -6.99 -9.36
N ILE A 356 -22.90 -7.30 -10.66
CA ILE A 356 -22.35 -6.49 -11.75
C ILE A 356 -23.46 -5.58 -12.24
N LEU A 357 -23.34 -4.29 -11.92
CA LEU A 357 -24.37 -3.29 -12.13
C LEU A 357 -24.02 -2.47 -13.36
N LYS A 358 -24.80 -2.60 -14.43
CA LYS A 358 -24.69 -1.74 -15.61
C LYS A 358 -25.78 -0.68 -15.57
N PRO A 359 -25.47 0.62 -15.47
CA PRO A 359 -26.49 1.65 -15.45
C PRO A 359 -27.22 1.76 -16.79
N ARG A 360 -28.49 2.15 -16.76
CA ARG A 360 -29.27 2.57 -17.92
C ARG A 360 -29.35 4.10 -17.95
N PRO A 361 -29.20 4.74 -19.12
CA PRO A 361 -29.41 6.19 -19.25
C PRO A 361 -30.77 6.61 -18.68
N PRO A 362 -30.86 7.79 -18.02
CA PRO A 362 -29.79 8.81 -17.90
C PRO A 362 -28.77 8.52 -16.78
N VAL A 363 -28.94 7.44 -16.01
CA VAL A 363 -28.04 7.11 -14.91
C VAL A 363 -26.67 6.70 -15.45
N ASN A 364 -25.61 7.12 -14.76
CA ASN A 364 -24.23 6.80 -15.09
C ASN A 364 -23.49 6.11 -13.94
N CYS A 365 -22.29 5.57 -14.26
CA CYS A 365 -21.49 4.82 -13.29
C CYS A 365 -21.01 5.68 -12.12
N MET A 366 -20.77 6.99 -12.31
CA MET A 366 -20.31 7.84 -11.21
C MET A 366 -21.42 8.05 -10.19
N PHE A 367 -22.65 8.26 -10.63
CA PHE A 367 -23.79 8.32 -9.73
C PHE A 367 -23.97 7.00 -8.97
N LEU A 368 -24.04 5.86 -9.67
CA LEU A 368 -24.19 4.54 -9.03
C LEU A 368 -23.06 4.24 -8.04
N TYR A 369 -21.81 4.50 -8.42
CA TYR A 369 -20.65 4.25 -7.58
C TYR A 369 -20.72 5.00 -6.25
N ASN A 370 -21.10 6.29 -6.26
CA ASN A 370 -21.20 7.08 -5.04
C ASN A 370 -22.50 6.83 -4.24
N LEU A 371 -23.61 6.50 -4.93
CA LEU A 371 -24.84 6.03 -4.30
C LEU A 371 -24.56 4.80 -3.43
N PHE A 372 -23.94 3.77 -3.99
CA PHE A 372 -23.71 2.53 -3.26
C PHE A 372 -22.65 2.64 -2.17
N ARG A 373 -21.79 3.67 -2.22
CA ARG A 373 -20.82 3.99 -1.18
C ARG A 373 -21.38 4.86 -0.06
N SER A 374 -22.58 5.41 -0.23
CA SER A 374 -23.19 6.27 0.77
C SER A 374 -23.54 5.49 2.05
N PRO A 375 -23.34 6.08 3.23
CA PRO A 375 -23.82 5.51 4.49
C PRO A 375 -25.32 5.21 4.45
N GLU A 376 -26.09 6.13 3.86
CA GLU A 376 -27.55 6.06 3.74
C GLU A 376 -27.98 4.80 2.96
N PHE A 377 -27.30 4.50 1.84
CA PHE A 377 -27.52 3.26 1.11
C PHE A 377 -27.06 2.03 1.90
N THR A 378 -25.87 2.09 2.51
CA THR A 378 -25.26 0.95 3.20
C THR A 378 -26.15 0.46 4.35
N GLU A 379 -26.76 1.38 5.10
CA GLU A 379 -27.69 1.06 6.17
C GLU A 379 -28.95 0.36 5.63
N ASN A 380 -29.56 0.93 4.59
CA ASN A 380 -30.74 0.35 3.94
C ASN A 380 -30.45 -1.02 3.31
N PHE A 381 -29.29 -1.18 2.68
CA PHE A 381 -28.88 -2.42 2.04
C PHE A 381 -28.55 -3.51 3.08
N SER A 382 -27.97 -3.13 4.22
CA SER A 382 -27.58 -4.06 5.28
C SER A 382 -28.76 -4.75 5.96
N VAL A 383 -29.87 -4.04 6.19
CA VAL A 383 -31.06 -4.60 6.85
C VAL A 383 -31.80 -5.64 5.99
N ARG A 384 -31.53 -5.68 4.68
CA ARG A 384 -32.09 -6.65 3.72
C ARG A 384 -31.30 -7.96 3.65
N ALA A 385 -30.17 -8.04 4.33
CA ALA A 385 -29.33 -9.22 4.30
C ALA A 385 -29.96 -10.37 5.11
N LEU A 386 -30.17 -11.50 4.46
CA LEU A 386 -30.68 -12.73 5.09
C LEU A 386 -29.51 -13.71 5.34
N GLY A 387 -29.51 -14.41 6.48
CA GLY A 387 -28.49 -15.43 6.78
C GLY A 387 -28.52 -15.97 8.20
N THR A 388 -28.04 -17.21 8.38
CA THR A 388 -28.04 -17.97 9.64
C THR A 388 -26.88 -17.65 10.59
N SER A 389 -25.85 -16.94 10.11
CA SER A 389 -24.73 -16.42 10.91
C SER A 389 -24.40 -14.99 10.50
N THR A 390 -23.78 -14.23 11.40
CA THR A 390 -23.32 -12.84 11.15
C THR A 390 -22.25 -12.73 10.05
N SER A 391 -21.62 -13.84 9.64
CA SER A 391 -20.49 -13.88 8.71
C SER A 391 -20.84 -14.34 7.28
N HIS A 392 -22.07 -14.78 7.01
CA HIS A 392 -22.52 -15.22 5.68
C HIS A 392 -23.91 -14.70 5.34
N GLN A 393 -24.15 -13.41 5.57
CA GLN A 393 -25.41 -12.77 5.21
C GLN A 393 -25.36 -12.31 3.75
N ARG A 394 -26.44 -12.55 3.00
CA ARG A 394 -26.53 -12.16 1.59
C ARG A 394 -27.80 -11.39 1.30
N VAL A 395 -27.69 -10.40 0.42
CA VAL A 395 -28.86 -9.73 -0.17
C VAL A 395 -29.25 -10.48 -1.45
N LYS A 396 -30.53 -10.83 -1.58
CA LYS A 396 -31.03 -11.47 -2.81
C LYS A 396 -31.12 -10.44 -3.95
N PRO A 397 -30.88 -10.85 -5.20
CA PRO A 397 -31.03 -9.96 -6.35
C PRO A 397 -32.39 -9.24 -6.41
N ASP A 398 -33.49 -9.96 -6.17
CA ASP A 398 -34.84 -9.39 -6.29
C ASP A 398 -35.10 -8.36 -5.18
N ASP A 399 -34.65 -8.63 -3.95
CA ASP A 399 -34.73 -7.68 -2.83
C ASP A 399 -33.93 -6.40 -3.12
N PHE A 400 -32.77 -6.53 -3.76
CA PHE A 400 -31.97 -5.40 -4.21
C PHE A 400 -32.66 -4.61 -5.32
N LEU A 401 -33.16 -5.29 -6.36
CA LEU A 401 -33.79 -4.66 -7.52
C LEU A 401 -35.07 -3.88 -7.19
N ASN A 402 -35.77 -4.26 -6.12
CA ASN A 402 -36.99 -3.60 -5.66
C ASN A 402 -36.75 -2.35 -4.79
N ILE A 403 -35.50 -1.99 -4.51
CA ILE A 403 -35.18 -0.76 -3.76
C ILE A 403 -35.51 0.47 -4.62
N SER A 404 -36.33 1.37 -4.07
CA SER A 404 -36.65 2.67 -4.67
C SER A 404 -35.64 3.73 -4.26
N VAL A 405 -35.29 4.61 -5.21
CA VAL A 405 -34.43 5.77 -5.01
C VAL A 405 -34.95 6.95 -5.83
N SER A 406 -34.71 8.17 -5.35
CA SER A 406 -34.96 9.39 -6.14
C SER A 406 -33.81 9.62 -7.13
N ILE A 407 -34.13 9.76 -8.41
CA ILE A 407 -33.17 10.14 -9.45
C ILE A 407 -33.35 11.62 -9.85
N PRO A 408 -32.25 12.37 -9.95
CA PRO A 408 -32.25 13.74 -10.45
C PRO A 408 -32.41 13.80 -11.97
N THR A 409 -32.51 15.02 -12.51
CA THR A 409 -32.52 15.27 -13.95
C THR A 409 -31.22 14.83 -14.64
N GLU A 410 -31.30 14.47 -15.92
CA GLU A 410 -30.14 14.04 -16.73
C GLU A 410 -29.01 15.07 -16.72
N SER A 411 -29.34 16.36 -16.88
CA SER A 411 -28.36 17.44 -16.81
C SER A 411 -27.57 17.46 -15.50
N LEU A 412 -28.22 17.18 -14.36
CA LEU A 412 -27.54 17.18 -13.07
C LEU A 412 -26.66 15.92 -12.89
N LEU A 413 -27.09 14.77 -13.45
CA LEU A 413 -26.28 13.55 -13.48
C LEU A 413 -25.01 13.74 -14.31
N ASP A 414 -25.11 14.45 -15.44
CA ASP A 414 -23.98 14.78 -16.30
C ASP A 414 -23.03 15.77 -15.64
N ASP A 415 -23.55 16.84 -15.04
CA ASP A 415 -22.73 17.81 -14.29
C ASP A 415 -21.97 17.14 -13.13
N PHE A 416 -22.64 16.24 -12.41
CA PHE A 416 -22.02 15.46 -11.35
C PHE A 416 -20.93 14.54 -11.91
N GLN A 417 -21.23 13.82 -12.99
CA GLN A 417 -20.26 12.95 -13.66
C GLN A 417 -19.01 13.72 -14.08
N GLN A 418 -19.17 14.91 -14.67
CA GLN A 418 -18.02 15.73 -15.09
C GLN A 418 -17.13 16.14 -13.91
N LYS A 419 -17.71 16.41 -12.73
CA LYS A 419 -16.96 16.78 -11.52
C LYS A 419 -16.30 15.58 -10.84
N VAL A 420 -16.96 14.42 -10.82
CA VAL A 420 -16.50 13.26 -10.04
C VAL A 420 -15.62 12.29 -10.83
N SER A 421 -15.83 12.14 -12.14
CA SER A 421 -15.02 11.23 -12.97
C SER A 421 -13.51 11.48 -12.84
N PRO A 422 -13.01 12.74 -12.87
CA PRO A 422 -11.57 13.00 -12.69
C PRO A 422 -11.04 12.51 -11.34
N LEU A 423 -11.81 12.68 -10.26
CA LEU A 423 -11.40 12.25 -8.91
C LEU A 423 -11.24 10.73 -8.85
N VAL A 424 -12.23 9.99 -9.37
CA VAL A 424 -12.21 8.52 -9.41
C VAL A 424 -11.09 8.00 -10.32
N ASN A 425 -10.86 8.64 -11.46
CA ASN A 425 -9.76 8.28 -12.38
C ASN A 425 -8.38 8.48 -11.74
N ILE A 426 -8.18 9.57 -10.98
CA ILE A 426 -6.95 9.79 -10.22
C ILE A 426 -6.80 8.70 -9.15
N CYS A 427 -7.87 8.33 -8.44
CA CYS A 427 -7.82 7.24 -7.46
C CYS A 427 -7.33 5.93 -8.09
N ASN A 428 -7.90 5.54 -9.23
CA ASN A 428 -7.50 4.32 -9.94
C ASN A 428 -6.04 4.39 -10.42
N THR A 429 -5.60 5.54 -10.92
CA THR A 429 -4.20 5.76 -11.32
C THR A 429 -3.25 5.64 -10.13
N LEU A 430 -3.61 6.18 -8.98
CA LEU A 430 -2.80 6.09 -7.76
C LEU A 430 -2.75 4.66 -7.21
N ARG A 431 -3.85 3.89 -7.30
CA ARG A 431 -3.86 2.46 -6.93
C ARG A 431 -2.90 1.65 -7.81
N LEU A 432 -2.91 1.86 -9.12
CA LEU A 432 -1.96 1.24 -10.05
C LEU A 432 -0.51 1.59 -9.69
N LYS A 433 -0.22 2.88 -9.47
CA LYS A 433 1.12 3.33 -9.05
C LYS A 433 1.55 2.64 -7.75
N ASN A 434 0.65 2.52 -6.77
CA ASN A 434 0.95 1.84 -5.52
C ASN A 434 1.26 0.36 -5.71
N ALA A 435 0.52 -0.34 -6.57
CA ALA A 435 0.80 -1.73 -6.91
C ALA A 435 2.21 -1.88 -7.53
N THR A 436 2.58 -1.01 -8.49
CA THR A 436 3.92 -1.01 -9.09
C THR A 436 5.02 -0.69 -8.07
N LEU A 437 4.81 0.32 -7.22
CA LEU A 437 5.76 0.70 -6.18
C LEU A 437 5.99 -0.45 -5.19
N ARG A 438 4.92 -1.15 -4.77
CA ARG A 438 5.02 -2.33 -3.89
C ARG A 438 5.81 -3.45 -4.56
N GLN A 439 5.45 -3.80 -5.80
CA GLN A 439 6.15 -4.82 -6.56
C GLN A 439 7.66 -4.51 -6.70
N THR A 440 7.99 -3.27 -7.04
CA THR A 440 9.40 -2.84 -7.19
C THR A 440 10.14 -2.88 -5.85
N ARG A 441 9.52 -2.39 -4.76
CA ARG A 441 10.09 -2.47 -3.41
C ARG A 441 10.35 -3.91 -3.01
N ASP A 442 9.38 -4.81 -3.22
CA ASP A 442 9.46 -6.21 -2.80
C ASP A 442 10.52 -6.99 -3.60
N LEU A 443 10.75 -6.61 -4.87
CA LEU A 443 11.85 -7.14 -5.69
C LEU A 443 13.23 -6.62 -5.24
N LEU A 444 13.31 -5.35 -4.83
CA LEU A 444 14.56 -4.73 -4.38
C LEU A 444 14.96 -5.16 -2.97
N LEU A 445 13.99 -5.38 -2.09
CA LEU A 445 14.20 -5.73 -0.68
C LEU A 445 15.21 -6.88 -0.48
N PRO A 446 15.00 -8.09 -1.01
CA PRO A 446 15.93 -9.19 -0.79
C PRO A 446 17.32 -8.91 -1.37
N LYS A 447 17.40 -8.24 -2.53
CA LYS A 447 18.66 -7.93 -3.22
C LYS A 447 19.51 -6.90 -2.49
N LEU A 448 18.87 -5.88 -1.90
CA LEU A 448 19.55 -4.86 -1.09
C LEU A 448 19.98 -5.42 0.26
N ILE A 449 19.14 -6.23 0.91
CA ILE A 449 19.47 -6.84 2.20
C ILE A 449 20.59 -7.88 2.04
N SER A 450 20.54 -8.73 1.00
CA SER A 450 21.60 -9.71 0.70
C SER A 450 22.90 -9.04 0.24
N GLY A 451 22.81 -7.87 -0.41
CA GLY A 451 23.93 -7.15 -0.98
C GLY A 451 24.28 -7.59 -2.40
N GLU A 452 23.39 -8.35 -3.06
CA GLU A 452 23.42 -8.54 -4.51
C GLU A 452 23.44 -7.19 -5.24
N ILE A 453 22.72 -6.20 -4.70
CA ILE A 453 22.82 -4.80 -5.09
C ILE A 453 23.60 -4.05 -4.02
N ASP A 454 24.82 -3.61 -4.34
CA ASP A 454 25.60 -2.74 -3.46
C ASP A 454 25.23 -1.27 -3.65
N VAL A 455 24.90 -0.61 -2.55
CA VAL A 455 24.56 0.82 -2.49
C VAL A 455 25.58 1.63 -1.69
N SER A 456 26.69 1.01 -1.28
CA SER A 456 27.73 1.63 -0.45
C SER A 456 28.28 2.91 -1.09
N GLN A 457 28.40 2.94 -2.42
CA GLN A 457 28.97 4.05 -3.19
C GLN A 457 27.94 5.07 -3.68
N LEU A 458 26.64 4.85 -3.48
CA LEU A 458 25.61 5.77 -3.96
C LEU A 458 25.59 7.04 -3.10
N ASP A 459 25.53 8.21 -3.76
CA ASP A 459 25.34 9.49 -3.08
C ASP A 459 23.85 9.72 -2.81
N ILE A 460 23.40 9.24 -1.65
CA ILE A 460 22.02 9.36 -1.20
C ILE A 460 22.03 10.24 0.05
N ALA A 461 21.25 11.31 0.02
CA ALA A 461 21.00 12.12 1.20
C ALA A 461 20.30 11.23 2.25
N THR A 462 21.06 10.76 3.23
CA THR A 462 20.54 10.01 4.37
C THR A 462 20.33 11.00 5.51
N GLU A 463 19.09 11.19 5.96
CA GLU A 463 18.85 11.97 7.17
C GLU A 463 19.43 11.18 8.35
N ALA A 464 20.58 11.61 8.87
CA ALA A 464 21.11 11.03 10.08
C ALA A 464 20.17 11.38 11.24
N VAL A 465 19.42 10.40 11.74
CA VAL A 465 18.75 10.50 13.04
C VAL A 465 19.85 10.66 14.10
N GLN A 466 20.10 11.89 14.52
CA GLN A 466 20.83 12.15 15.75
C GLN A 466 19.89 11.88 16.94
N PRO A 467 20.38 11.29 18.05
CA PRO A 467 19.56 11.14 19.25
C PRO A 467 19.14 12.52 19.75
N ASN A 468 17.83 12.67 19.99
CA ASN A 468 17.18 13.85 20.56
C ASN A 468 18.04 14.54 21.63
N LYS A 469 18.73 15.61 21.25
CA LYS A 469 18.95 16.73 22.16
C LYS A 469 17.77 17.64 21.95
N GLY A 470 16.99 17.86 23.02
CA GLY A 470 15.84 18.75 23.01
C GLY A 470 16.18 20.05 22.29
N GLY A 471 15.65 20.21 21.08
CA GLY A 471 15.81 21.39 20.28
C GLY A 471 14.79 22.42 20.75
N THR A 472 15.24 23.41 21.50
CA THR A 472 14.58 24.71 21.57
C THR A 472 14.32 25.20 20.13
N PRO A 473 13.18 25.84 19.84
CA PRO A 473 12.92 26.36 18.49
C PRO A 473 14.04 27.29 18.08
N ILE A 474 14.70 27.01 16.96
CA ILE A 474 15.68 27.95 16.38
C ILE A 474 14.88 29.20 15.99
N PRO A 475 15.21 30.41 16.50
CA PRO A 475 14.50 31.62 16.16
C PRO A 475 14.94 32.05 14.75
N TYR A 476 14.15 31.71 13.75
CA TYR A 476 14.25 32.34 12.43
C TYR A 476 13.34 33.57 12.41
N PRO A 477 13.74 34.68 11.77
CA PRO A 477 12.86 35.84 11.67
C PRO A 477 11.68 35.49 10.76
N LEU A 478 10.57 35.08 11.39
CA LEU A 478 9.26 35.08 10.77
C LEU A 478 8.93 36.54 10.46
N THR A 479 8.62 36.84 9.20
CA THR A 479 8.09 38.17 8.82
C THR A 479 6.73 38.36 9.50
N ASP A 480 6.22 39.59 9.60
CA ASP A 480 4.89 39.87 10.20
C ASP A 480 3.72 39.09 9.57
N ARG A 481 3.97 38.49 8.38
CA ARG A 481 3.02 37.72 7.57
C ARG A 481 3.10 36.20 7.76
N LEU A 482 4.20 35.68 8.30
CA LEU A 482 4.36 34.25 8.56
C LEU A 482 4.37 34.00 10.06
N HIS A 483 3.79 32.89 10.50
CA HIS A 483 3.94 32.46 11.89
C HIS A 483 4.11 30.95 11.98
N SER A 484 4.63 30.49 13.12
CA SER A 484 4.74 29.08 13.47
C SER A 484 4.15 28.91 14.87
N ASP A 485 3.03 28.20 14.94
CA ASP A 485 2.36 27.85 16.19
C ASP A 485 2.24 26.32 16.26
N LYS A 486 2.68 25.72 17.37
CA LYS A 486 2.65 24.27 17.58
C LYS A 486 1.23 23.69 17.49
N ASN A 487 0.21 24.49 17.79
CA ASN A 487 -1.20 24.08 17.71
C ASN A 487 -1.78 24.19 16.29
N ILE A 488 -1.06 24.80 15.34
CA ILE A 488 -1.50 24.99 13.95
C ILE A 488 -0.54 24.23 13.03
N LEU A 489 -1.06 23.22 12.34
CA LEU A 489 -0.27 22.35 11.44
C LEU A 489 1.03 21.79 12.09
N GLY A 490 0.99 21.55 13.40
CA GLY A 490 2.10 20.95 14.16
C GLY A 490 3.35 21.83 14.21
N GLY A 491 3.22 23.17 14.18
CA GLY A 491 4.36 24.09 14.23
C GLY A 491 5.00 24.36 12.87
N LYS A 492 4.42 23.88 11.77
CA LYS A 492 4.90 24.24 10.43
C LYS A 492 4.65 25.72 10.15
N PRO A 493 5.59 26.44 9.49
CA PRO A 493 5.37 27.82 9.09
C PRO A 493 4.15 27.95 8.18
N VAL A 494 3.27 28.88 8.51
CA VAL A 494 1.99 29.15 7.84
C VAL A 494 1.81 30.64 7.62
N ILE A 495 1.02 31.00 6.62
CA ILE A 495 0.60 32.41 6.41
C ILE A 495 -0.35 32.81 7.54
N LYS A 496 -0.06 33.92 8.21
CA LYS A 496 -0.80 34.45 9.37
C LYS A 496 -2.28 34.65 9.02
N GLY A 497 -3.16 34.21 9.92
CA GLY A 497 -4.61 34.24 9.68
C GLY A 497 -5.14 33.10 8.79
N THR A 498 -4.27 32.18 8.34
CA THR A 498 -4.67 31.01 7.54
C THR A 498 -4.08 29.70 8.08
N ARG A 499 -4.55 28.58 7.53
CA ARG A 499 -3.91 27.26 7.70
C ARG A 499 -3.13 26.84 6.44
N LEU A 500 -2.75 27.78 5.59
CA LEU A 500 -1.94 27.49 4.39
C LEU A 500 -0.46 27.47 4.78
N SER A 501 0.16 26.31 4.65
CA SER A 501 1.59 26.16 4.95
C SER A 501 2.44 26.84 3.88
N VAL A 502 3.57 27.40 4.29
CA VAL A 502 4.55 27.98 3.37
C VAL A 502 5.01 26.94 2.33
N LYS A 503 5.18 25.67 2.75
CA LYS A 503 5.54 24.57 1.86
C LYS A 503 4.49 24.34 0.77
N PHE A 504 3.21 24.39 1.13
CA PHE A 504 2.11 24.18 0.19
C PHE A 504 2.12 25.24 -0.93
N ILE A 505 2.24 26.53 -0.58
CA ILE A 505 2.31 27.63 -1.56
C ILE A 505 3.54 27.48 -2.48
N LEU A 506 4.69 27.13 -1.90
CA LEU A 506 5.92 26.91 -2.67
C LEU A 506 5.83 25.71 -3.61
N ASP A 507 5.12 24.66 -3.22
CA ASP A 507 4.95 23.46 -4.04
C ASP A 507 3.93 23.70 -5.17
N LEU A 508 2.93 24.57 -5.00
CA LEU A 508 2.06 25.04 -6.10
C LEU A 508 2.87 25.81 -7.15
N LEU A 509 3.69 26.78 -6.71
CA LEU A 509 4.56 27.54 -7.61
C LEU A 509 5.54 26.64 -8.38
N LYS A 510 6.12 25.62 -7.74
CA LYS A 510 6.98 24.63 -8.42
C LYS A 510 6.25 23.77 -9.44
N GLN A 511 4.95 23.53 -9.23
CA GLN A 511 4.10 22.79 -10.16
C GLN A 511 3.64 23.66 -11.34
N GLY A 512 4.11 24.91 -11.43
CA GLY A 512 3.84 25.80 -12.56
C GLY A 512 2.56 26.64 -12.40
N TRP A 513 1.94 26.65 -11.21
CA TRP A 513 0.80 27.52 -10.93
C TRP A 513 1.24 28.99 -11.00
N LYS A 514 0.45 29.83 -11.69
CA LYS A 514 0.67 31.28 -11.65
C LYS A 514 0.16 31.84 -10.34
N GLU A 515 0.72 32.96 -9.96
CA GLU A 515 0.34 33.62 -8.72
C GLU A 515 -1.12 34.07 -8.72
N GLU A 516 -1.60 34.57 -9.86
CA GLU A 516 -3.00 34.93 -10.09
C GLU A 516 -3.94 33.75 -9.79
N ASP A 517 -3.60 32.55 -10.28
CA ASP A 517 -4.38 31.32 -10.04
C ASP A 517 -4.38 30.92 -8.55
N ILE A 518 -3.27 31.13 -7.85
CA ILE A 518 -3.16 30.82 -6.41
C ILE A 518 -4.04 31.79 -5.61
N LEU A 519 -4.05 33.08 -5.96
CA LEU A 519 -4.87 34.09 -5.29
C LEU A 519 -6.36 33.89 -5.55
N GLU A 520 -6.74 33.49 -6.77
CA GLU A 520 -8.13 33.15 -7.12
C GLU A 520 -8.63 31.94 -6.33
N ASN A 521 -7.81 30.89 -6.19
CA ASN A 521 -8.17 29.68 -5.44
C ASN A 521 -8.04 29.86 -3.91
N HIS A 522 -7.29 30.85 -3.45
CA HIS A 522 -7.08 31.16 -2.04
C HIS A 522 -7.27 32.66 -1.76
N PRO A 523 -8.51 33.17 -1.77
CA PRO A 523 -8.80 34.62 -1.70
C PRO A 523 -8.45 35.27 -0.34
N ARG A 524 -7.99 34.50 0.64
CA ARG A 524 -7.61 34.97 1.98
C ARG A 524 -6.12 35.29 2.13
N ILE A 525 -5.32 35.07 1.08
CA ILE A 525 -3.89 35.40 1.07
C ILE A 525 -3.64 36.47 0.01
N THR A 526 -2.61 37.28 0.20
CA THR A 526 -2.24 38.36 -0.72
C THR A 526 -0.94 38.07 -1.47
N HIS A 527 -0.65 38.85 -2.51
CA HIS A 527 0.62 38.80 -3.25
C HIS A 527 1.83 38.87 -2.31
N GLU A 528 1.76 39.72 -1.29
CA GLU A 528 2.84 39.86 -0.30
C GLU A 528 3.02 38.61 0.57
N ASP A 529 1.98 37.80 0.79
CA ASP A 529 2.07 36.56 1.54
C ASP A 529 2.77 35.45 0.73
N ILE A 530 2.52 35.41 -0.59
CA ILE A 530 3.19 34.50 -1.52
C ILE A 530 4.67 34.90 -1.65
N THR A 531 4.95 36.19 -1.75
CA THR A 531 6.31 36.73 -1.73
C THR A 531 7.05 36.36 -0.44
N ALA A 532 6.41 36.52 0.73
CA ALA A 532 6.98 36.10 2.02
C ALA A 532 7.28 34.59 2.06
N CYS A 533 6.44 33.74 1.45
CA CYS A 533 6.71 32.31 1.33
C CYS A 533 7.97 32.01 0.48
N GLN A 534 8.17 32.73 -0.63
CA GLN A 534 9.35 32.59 -1.49
C GLN A 534 10.63 33.07 -0.80
N GLU A 535 10.57 34.20 -0.08
CA GLU A 535 11.69 34.69 0.73
C GLU A 535 12.06 33.72 1.84
N TYR A 536 11.06 33.15 2.53
CA TYR A 536 11.27 32.09 3.51
C TYR A 536 12.04 30.90 2.91
N GLN A 537 11.75 30.52 1.66
CA GLN A 537 12.50 29.46 0.98
C GLN A 537 13.96 29.85 0.67
N LYS A 538 14.21 31.09 0.27
CA LYS A 538 15.55 31.61 -0.02
C LYS A 538 16.41 31.61 1.25
N VAL A 539 15.87 32.10 2.38
CA VAL A 539 16.56 32.10 3.67
C VAL A 539 16.81 30.67 4.16
N LYS A 540 15.81 29.78 4.04
CA LYS A 540 15.95 28.36 4.44
C LYS A 540 17.04 27.64 3.63
N ARG A 541 17.14 27.90 2.32
CA ARG A 541 18.21 27.34 1.47
C ARG A 541 19.59 27.89 1.87
N ALA A 542 19.70 29.17 2.18
CA ALA A 542 20.95 29.78 2.63
C ALA A 542 21.42 29.27 4.00
N SER A 543 20.51 28.90 4.91
CA SER A 543 20.84 28.34 6.23
C SER A 543 21.23 26.87 6.23
N ILE A 544 20.86 26.11 5.20
CA ILE A 544 21.18 24.67 5.06
C ILE A 544 22.51 24.46 4.31
N GLY A 545 23.01 25.50 3.63
CA GLY A 545 24.28 25.48 2.89
C GLY A 545 25.52 25.93 3.68
N ARG A 546 25.55 25.79 5.01
CA ARG A 546 26.74 26.05 5.84
C ARG A 546 27.04 24.90 6.79
#